data_AF-F9XB62-F1
#
_entry.id   AF-F9XB62-F1
#
_cell.length_a   1.000
_cell.length_b   1.000
_cell.length_c   1.000
_cell.angle_alpha   90.00
_cell.angle_beta   90.00
_cell.angle_gamma   90.00
#
_symmetry.space_group_name_H-M   'P 1'
#
loop_
_entity.id
_entity.type
_entity.pdbx_description
1 polymer ?
#
loop_
_entity_poly.entity_id
_entity_poly.type
_entity_poly.pdbx_seq_one_letter_code
_entity_poly.pdbx_strand_id
1 'polypeptide(L)'
;MSPTAPMLAQSESKVMFFSRLGLDERNKTHRHIYSQMKEEAAGGWKRMTATRESLASQYKNDLSIQAPYTFNQIDERVIQLEILAIHRRARSQTRLIYDLGRDFYDGHEENWIIRWLLW
;
A
#
# COMPACT_ATOMS: atom_id res chain seq x y z
N MET A 1 10.39 20.24 6.85
CA MET A 1 9.61 19.44 5.87
C MET A 1 10.42 18.18 5.61
N SER A 2 9.90 17.01 5.98
CA SER A 2 10.56 15.75 5.62
C SER A 2 10.57 15.64 4.09
N PRO A 3 11.62 15.07 3.47
CA PRO A 3 11.65 14.90 2.02
C PRO A 3 10.48 13.99 1.60
N THR A 4 9.56 14.52 0.81
CA THR A 4 8.44 13.76 0.24
C THR A 4 8.81 13.31 -1.16
N ALA A 5 8.73 12.00 -1.42
CA ALA A 5 8.90 11.44 -2.75
C ALA A 5 7.64 11.72 -3.58
N PRO A 6 7.75 12.25 -4.81
CA PRO A 6 6.57 12.57 -5.61
C PRO A 6 5.78 11.29 -5.94
N MET A 7 4.45 11.41 -6.02
CA MET A 7 3.56 10.30 -6.32
C MET A 7 3.95 9.58 -7.63
N LEU A 8 3.79 8.26 -7.62
CA LEU A 8 3.99 7.39 -8.77
C LEU A 8 2.66 6.68 -9.07
N ALA A 9 2.26 6.63 -10.34
CA ALA A 9 1.07 5.90 -10.74
C ALA A 9 1.25 4.39 -10.49
N GLN A 10 0.17 3.69 -10.12
CA GLN A 10 0.19 2.25 -9.84
C GLN A 10 0.56 1.40 -11.07
N SER A 11 0.35 1.93 -12.28
CA SER A 11 0.74 1.29 -13.54
C SER A 11 2.25 1.34 -13.82
N GLU A 12 3.02 2.09 -13.02
CA GLU A 12 4.45 2.26 -13.24
C GLU A 12 5.26 1.03 -12.84
N SER A 13 6.42 0.87 -13.47
CA SER A 13 7.28 -0.29 -13.21
C SER A 13 7.96 -0.23 -11.83
N LYS A 14 8.33 -1.41 -11.32
CA LYS A 14 9.17 -1.56 -10.13
C LYS A 14 10.48 -0.76 -10.24
N VAL A 15 11.06 -0.62 -11.43
CA VAL A 15 12.29 0.15 -11.65
C VAL A 15 12.06 1.63 -11.34
N MET A 16 10.94 2.20 -11.82
CA MET A 16 10.55 3.58 -11.52
C MET A 16 10.24 3.77 -10.03
N PHE A 17 9.59 2.79 -9.40
CA PHE A 17 9.37 2.77 -7.95
C PHE A 17 10.68 2.81 -7.17
N PHE A 18 11.64 1.96 -7.50
CA PHE A 18 12.95 1.95 -6.85
C PHE A 18 13.69 3.27 -7.06
N SER A 19 13.74 3.76 -8.29
CA SER A 19 14.39 5.03 -8.62
C SER A 19 13.77 6.20 -7.85
N ARG A 20 12.45 6.23 -7.68
CA ARG A 20 11.73 7.29 -6.97
C ARG A 20 12.04 7.32 -5.48
N LEU A 21 12.33 6.15 -4.90
CA LEU A 21 12.66 5.98 -3.49
C LEU A 21 14.17 6.03 -3.20
N GLY A 22 15.00 6.26 -4.22
CA GLY A 22 16.46 6.17 -4.09
C GLY A 22 16.96 4.76 -3.78
N LEU A 23 16.13 3.74 -4.05
CA LEU A 23 16.47 2.34 -3.88
C LEU A 23 17.17 1.82 -5.13
N ASP A 24 17.97 0.77 -4.94
CA ASP A 24 18.75 0.13 -6.00
C ASP A 24 18.46 -1.36 -5.95
N GLU A 25 17.95 -1.90 -7.04
CA GLU A 25 17.61 -3.32 -7.16
C GLU A 25 18.86 -4.21 -7.12
N ARG A 26 20.04 -3.70 -7.47
CA ARG A 26 21.30 -4.45 -7.38
C ARG A 26 21.77 -4.57 -5.94
N ASN A 27 21.44 -3.59 -5.10
CA ASN A 27 21.78 -3.59 -3.68
C ASN A 27 20.96 -4.64 -2.90
N LYS A 28 21.66 -5.55 -2.21
CA LYS A 28 21.03 -6.61 -1.41
C LYS A 28 20.18 -6.05 -0.26
N THR A 29 20.64 -4.99 0.39
CA THR A 29 19.91 -4.34 1.50
C THR A 29 18.62 -3.72 1.01
N HIS A 30 18.65 -2.97 -0.10
CA HIS A 30 17.45 -2.35 -0.67
C HIS A 30 16.42 -3.39 -1.13
N ARG A 31 16.89 -4.51 -1.73
CA ARG A 31 16.02 -5.65 -2.03
C ARG A 31 15.41 -6.28 -0.79
N HIS A 32 16.17 -6.40 0.29
CA HIS A 32 15.65 -6.93 1.55
C HIS A 32 14.56 -6.02 2.13
N ILE A 33 14.79 -4.70 2.17
CA ILE A 33 13.78 -3.71 2.60
C ILE A 33 12.53 -3.83 1.73
N TYR A 34 12.66 -3.87 0.41
CA TYR A 34 11.53 -4.05 -0.50
C TYR A 34 10.78 -5.38 -0.27
N SER A 35 11.49 -6.46 0.05
CA SER A 35 10.86 -7.74 0.41
C SER A 35 10.01 -7.61 1.67
N GLN A 36 10.53 -6.93 2.70
CA GLN A 36 9.79 -6.65 3.93
C GLN A 36 8.56 -5.78 3.65
N MET A 37 8.69 -4.76 2.80
CA MET A 37 7.56 -3.91 2.40
C MET A 37 6.45 -4.73 1.73
N LYS A 38 6.82 -5.68 0.85
CA LYS A 38 5.85 -6.60 0.22
C LYS A 38 5.19 -7.53 1.23
N GLU A 39 5.94 -8.04 2.22
CA GLU A 39 5.36 -8.88 3.29
C GLU A 39 4.33 -8.11 4.11
N GLU A 40 4.63 -6.86 4.46
CA GLU A 40 3.72 -5.97 5.19
C GLU A 40 2.45 -5.67 4.39
N ALA A 41 2.61 -5.34 3.09
CA ALA A 41 1.50 -5.10 2.18
C ALA A 41 0.64 -6.35 1.96
N ALA A 42 1.26 -7.52 1.72
CA ALA A 42 0.55 -8.79 1.60
C ALA A 42 -0.23 -9.16 2.87
N GLY A 43 0.34 -8.87 4.04
CA GLY A 43 -0.34 -9.02 5.32
C GLY A 43 -1.57 -8.12 5.46
N GLY A 44 -1.48 -6.87 4.99
CA GLY A 44 -2.62 -5.95 4.95
C GLY A 44 -3.69 -6.36 3.95
N TRP A 45 -3.27 -6.75 2.75
CA TRP A 45 -4.15 -7.30 1.72
C TRP A 45 -4.97 -8.48 2.23
N LYS A 46 -4.31 -9.45 2.86
CA LYS A 46 -4.97 -10.62 3.46
C LYS A 46 -6.03 -10.23 4.50
N ARG A 47 -5.80 -9.18 5.30
CA ARG A 47 -6.78 -8.69 6.28
C ARG A 47 -7.98 -8.05 5.59
N MET A 48 -7.76 -7.23 4.57
CA MET A 48 -8.85 -6.59 3.82
C MET A 48 -9.69 -7.60 3.03
N THR A 49 -9.08 -8.65 2.47
CA THR A 49 -9.82 -9.66 1.70
C THR A 49 -10.42 -10.77 2.56
N ALA A 50 -10.20 -10.78 3.88
CA ALA A 50 -10.70 -11.84 4.76
C ALA A 50 -12.21 -11.77 4.98
N THR A 51 -12.80 -10.58 4.92
CA THR A 51 -14.20 -10.37 5.29
C THR A 51 -14.95 -9.66 4.17
N ARG A 52 -16.19 -10.09 3.92
CA ARG A 52 -17.09 -9.44 2.94
C ARG A 52 -17.45 -7.99 3.30
N GLU A 53 -17.34 -7.63 4.57
CA GLU A 53 -17.55 -6.26 5.06
C GLU A 53 -16.63 -5.23 4.42
N SER A 54 -15.47 -5.67 3.95
CA SER A 54 -14.47 -4.86 3.27
C SER A 54 -14.84 -4.49 1.84
N LEU A 55 -15.83 -5.16 1.23
CA LEU A 55 -16.33 -4.82 -0.10
C LEU A 55 -16.98 -3.43 -0.10
N ALA A 56 -16.87 -2.71 -1.21
CA ALA A 56 -17.66 -1.50 -1.42
C ALA A 56 -19.17 -1.83 -1.40
N SER A 57 -20.01 -0.88 -0.97
CA SER A 57 -21.46 -1.09 -0.78
C SER A 57 -22.16 -1.70 -2.00
N GLN A 58 -21.73 -1.35 -3.21
CA GLN A 58 -22.28 -1.89 -4.47
C GLN A 58 -22.03 -3.39 -4.67
N TYR A 59 -21.01 -3.96 -4.05
CA TYR A 59 -20.63 -5.38 -4.16
C TYR A 59 -21.07 -6.22 -2.94
N LYS A 60 -21.42 -5.57 -1.81
CA LYS A 60 -21.78 -6.28 -0.57
C LYS A 60 -22.96 -7.24 -0.76
N ASN A 61 -23.99 -6.82 -1.49
CA ASN A 61 -25.22 -7.59 -1.70
C ASN A 61 -25.13 -8.60 -2.86
N ASP A 62 -24.07 -8.56 -3.67
CA ASP A 62 -23.91 -9.45 -4.83
C ASP A 62 -23.21 -10.76 -4.43
N LEU A 63 -24.01 -11.77 -4.07
CA LEU A 63 -23.52 -13.08 -3.64
C LEU A 63 -22.68 -13.83 -4.69
N SER A 64 -22.65 -13.39 -5.96
CA SER A 64 -21.77 -13.96 -6.98
C SER A 64 -20.30 -13.58 -6.77
N ILE A 65 -20.04 -12.45 -6.08
CA ILE A 65 -18.69 -11.99 -5.77
C ILE A 65 -18.15 -12.81 -4.61
N GLN A 66 -17.13 -13.61 -4.88
CA GLN A 66 -16.46 -14.46 -3.92
C GLN A 66 -14.98 -14.05 -3.80
N ALA A 67 -14.37 -14.37 -2.66
CA ALA A 67 -12.94 -14.10 -2.46
C ALA A 67 -12.07 -14.96 -3.42
N PRO A 68 -10.87 -14.50 -3.81
CA PRO A 68 -10.24 -13.23 -3.42
C PRO A 68 -10.85 -12.02 -4.15
N TYR A 69 -11.10 -10.94 -3.40
CA TYR A 69 -11.61 -9.69 -3.96
C TYR A 69 -10.50 -8.93 -4.68
N THR A 70 -10.86 -8.19 -5.73
CA THR A 70 -9.96 -7.27 -6.44
C THR A 70 -9.87 -5.91 -5.74
N PHE A 71 -8.82 -5.13 -6.01
CA PHE A 71 -8.62 -3.81 -5.38
C PHE A 71 -9.82 -2.89 -5.60
N ASN A 72 -10.39 -2.89 -6.80
CA ASN A 72 -11.57 -2.09 -7.17
C ASN A 72 -12.89 -2.57 -6.54
N GLN A 73 -12.90 -3.74 -5.92
CA GLN A 73 -14.07 -4.27 -5.21
C GLN A 73 -14.07 -3.90 -3.73
N ILE A 74 -12.91 -3.51 -3.18
CA ILE A 74 -12.76 -3.14 -1.77
C ILE A 74 -13.20 -1.69 -1.58
N ASP A 75 -13.83 -1.40 -0.45
CA ASP A 75 -14.21 -0.04 -0.07
C ASP A 75 -12.96 0.83 0.12
N GLU A 76 -12.94 2.01 -0.50
CA GLU A 76 -11.81 2.95 -0.43
C GLU A 76 -11.45 3.31 1.02
N ARG A 77 -12.45 3.43 1.91
CA ARG A 77 -12.21 3.72 3.32
C ARG A 77 -11.46 2.58 4.01
N VAL A 78 -11.71 1.33 3.60
CA VAL A 78 -11.00 0.16 4.13
C VAL A 78 -9.55 0.16 3.65
N ILE A 79 -9.32 0.50 2.38
CA ILE A 79 -7.97 0.66 1.81
C ILE A 79 -7.20 1.75 2.57
N GLN A 80 -7.80 2.92 2.76
CA GLN A 80 -7.18 4.03 3.50
C GLN A 80 -6.84 3.65 4.95
N LEU A 81 -7.78 3.01 5.67
CA LEU A 81 -7.54 2.55 7.04
C LEU A 81 -6.41 1.51 7.11
N GLU A 82 -6.34 0.61 6.12
CA GLU A 82 -5.28 -0.40 6.05
C GLU A 82 -3.93 0.22 5.70
N ILE A 83 -3.87 1.22 4.81
CA ILE A 83 -2.65 1.98 4.52
C ILE A 83 -2.06 2.55 5.82
N LEU A 84 -2.90 3.21 6.63
CA LEU A 84 -2.50 3.76 7.92
C LEU A 84 -2.15 2.67 8.95
N ALA A 85 -2.79 1.50 8.89
CA ALA A 85 -2.47 0.37 9.75
C ALA A 85 -1.11 -0.26 9.38
N ILE A 86 -0.81 -0.41 8.09
CA ILE A 86 0.48 -0.90 7.58
C ILE A 86 1.58 0.07 8.01
N HIS A 87 1.42 1.38 7.80
CA HIS A 87 2.40 2.38 8.21
C HIS A 87 2.71 2.32 9.71
N ARG A 88 1.66 2.24 10.54
CA ARG A 88 1.81 2.16 12.01
C ARG A 88 2.49 0.88 12.48
N ARG A 89 2.26 -0.25 11.79
CA ARG A 89 2.81 -1.57 12.12
C ARG A 89 4.14 -1.87 11.40
N ALA A 90 4.56 -0.99 10.51
CA ALA A 90 5.76 -1.17 9.71
C ALA A 90 7.00 -1.30 10.60
N ARG A 91 7.93 -2.13 10.16
CA ARG A 91 9.26 -2.24 10.77
C ARG A 91 9.98 -0.90 10.67
N SER A 92 10.92 -0.64 11.57
CA SER A 92 11.65 0.65 11.59
C SER A 92 12.33 0.98 10.26
N GLN A 93 12.84 -0.03 9.53
CA GLN A 93 13.50 0.18 8.24
C GLN A 93 12.51 0.51 7.10
N THR A 94 11.38 -0.19 7.03
CA THR A 94 10.36 0.04 5.98
C THR A 94 9.57 1.32 6.25
N ARG A 95 9.33 1.64 7.53
CA ARG A 95 8.69 2.89 7.96
C ARG A 95 9.41 4.14 7.47
N LEU A 96 10.74 4.16 7.53
CA LEU A 96 11.54 5.27 7.01
C LEU A 96 11.30 5.51 5.51
N ILE A 97 11.07 4.45 4.75
CA ILE A 97 10.74 4.55 3.32
C ILE A 97 9.30 5.04 3.14
N TYR A 98 8.35 4.48 3.90
CA TYR A 98 6.96 4.92 3.84
C TYR A 98 6.77 6.38 4.25
N ASP A 99 7.57 6.90 5.19
CA ASP A 99 7.52 8.30 5.59
C ASP A 99 7.80 9.25 4.41
N LEU A 100 8.55 8.82 3.40
CA LEU A 100 8.77 9.57 2.15
C LEU A 100 7.49 9.68 1.31
N GLY A 101 6.60 8.69 1.40
CA GLY A 101 5.37 8.63 0.61
C GLY A 101 4.15 9.21 1.30
N ARG A 102 4.34 9.77 2.51
CA ARG A 102 3.27 10.35 3.32
C ARG A 102 2.81 11.64 2.68
N ASP A 103 1.52 11.69 2.37
CA ASP A 103 0.87 12.89 1.87
C ASP A 103 -0.37 13.21 2.70
N PHE A 104 -0.70 14.48 2.79
CA PHE A 104 -1.91 14.96 3.47
C PHE A 104 -2.74 15.71 2.44
N TYR A 105 -3.73 15.02 1.88
CA TYR A 105 -4.65 15.61 0.93
C TYR A 105 -6.02 15.74 1.57
N ASP A 106 -6.57 16.96 1.58
CA ASP A 106 -7.93 17.25 2.05
C ASP A 106 -8.26 16.72 3.47
N GLY A 107 -7.28 16.80 4.39
CA GLY A 107 -7.43 16.32 5.77
C GLY A 107 -7.34 14.80 5.93
N HIS A 108 -7.10 14.06 4.85
CA HIS A 108 -6.85 12.63 4.86
C HIS A 108 -5.35 12.34 4.72
N GLU A 109 -4.82 11.56 5.66
CA GLU A 109 -3.47 11.04 5.58
C GLU A 109 -3.45 9.88 4.58
N GLU A 110 -2.62 10.02 3.55
CA GLU A 110 -2.38 8.98 2.55
C GLU A 110 -0.93 8.55 2.53
N ASN A 111 -0.68 7.37 1.95
CA ASN A 111 0.66 6.90 1.68
C ASN A 111 0.71 6.22 0.33
N TRP A 112 1.21 6.94 -0.68
CA TRP A 112 1.20 6.42 -2.06
C TRP A 112 2.12 5.22 -2.23
N ILE A 113 3.18 5.10 -1.42
CA ILE A 113 4.11 3.96 -1.48
C ILE A 113 3.40 2.67 -1.04
N ILE A 114 2.67 2.72 0.08
CA ILE A 114 1.89 1.59 0.55
C ILE A 114 0.75 1.28 -0.43
N ARG A 115 0.06 2.31 -0.92
CA ARG A 115 -1.00 2.16 -1.92
C ARG A 115 -0.48 1.50 -3.22
N TRP A 116 0.75 1.82 -3.63
CA TRP A 116 1.40 1.19 -4.78
C TRP A 116 1.72 -0.28 -4.53
N LEU A 117 2.12 -0.66 -3.31
CA LEU A 117 2.42 -2.04 -2.94
C LEU A 117 1.19 -2.94 -2.75
N LEU A 118 0.02 -2.34 -2.54
CA LEU A 118 -1.26 -3.04 -2.44
C LEU A 118 -1.89 -3.36 -3.81
N TRP A 119 -1.34 -2.79 -4.88
CA TRP A 119 -1.76 -3.02 -6.27
C TRP A 119 -0.97 -4.17 -6.89
#